data_AF-A0A2E5GL74-F1
#
_entry.id   AF-A0A2E5GL74-F1
#
_cell.length_a   1.000
_cell.length_b   1.000
_cell.length_c   1.000
_cell.angle_alpha   90.00
_cell.angle_beta   90.00
_cell.angle_gamma   90.00
#
_symmetry.space_group_name_H-M   'P 1'
#
loop_
_entity.id
_entity.type
_entity.pdbx_description
1 polymer ?
#
loop_
_entity_poly.entity_id
_entity_poly.type
_entity_poly.pdbx_seq_one_letter_code
_entity_poly.pdbx_strand_id
1 'polypeptide(L)'
;GLDLYKQYFNNNASEKQVVRAGKTFGIFLAIFSMALAPLLYGVEGGIFNYLQELNGSFSVPILAIILVGYFSKRVSGKAANIAIVFAVVTYLVTLYVVKPIIAGNAVAAAELAGGTDASELAMVAKDAFPSFLHIMGIIFVLVLIILFTVSKFFPRQTDYLEEYTRQVDITPWKYLKPAGVVICIAVVSIYVYFS
;
A
#
# COMPACT_ATOMS: atom_id res chain seq x y z
N GLY A 1 -8.68 9.76 -14.07
CA GLY A 1 -8.44 10.43 -15.37
C GLY A 1 -9.31 11.66 -15.53
N LEU A 2 -10.64 11.48 -15.43
CA LEU A 2 -11.62 12.56 -15.51
C LEU A 2 -11.37 13.69 -14.50
N ASP A 3 -11.07 13.35 -13.24
CA ASP A 3 -10.82 14.34 -12.20
C ASP A 3 -9.50 15.08 -12.38
N LEU A 4 -8.41 14.39 -12.75
CA LEU A 4 -7.10 15.02 -12.99
C LEU A 4 -7.11 16.01 -14.16
N TYR A 5 -7.74 15.65 -15.30
CA TYR A 5 -7.73 16.52 -16.48
C TYR A 5 -8.56 17.79 -16.26
N LYS A 6 -9.74 17.67 -15.63
CA LYS A 6 -10.52 18.87 -15.28
C LYS A 6 -9.81 19.69 -14.21
N GLN A 7 -9.35 19.08 -13.13
CA GLN A 7 -8.85 19.81 -11.95
C GLN A 7 -7.47 20.46 -12.12
N TYR A 8 -6.58 19.88 -12.95
CA TYR A 8 -5.20 20.37 -13.11
C TYR A 8 -4.85 20.90 -14.51
N PHE A 9 -5.56 20.48 -15.57
CA PHE A 9 -5.23 20.87 -16.94
C PHE A 9 -6.25 21.84 -17.55
N ASN A 10 -7.55 21.57 -17.44
CA ASN A 10 -8.59 22.44 -17.96
C ASN A 10 -9.90 22.33 -17.18
N ASN A 11 -10.09 23.26 -16.23
CA ASN A 11 -11.24 23.33 -15.34
C ASN A 11 -12.59 23.46 -16.08
N ASN A 12 -12.59 24.02 -17.30
CA ASN A 12 -13.78 24.24 -18.12
C ASN A 12 -13.91 23.23 -19.29
N ALA A 13 -13.24 22.08 -19.22
CA ALA A 13 -13.27 21.10 -20.30
C ALA A 13 -14.68 20.52 -20.50
N SER A 14 -15.16 20.57 -21.75
CA SER A 14 -16.39 19.88 -22.16
C SER A 14 -16.24 18.36 -22.01
N GLU A 15 -17.34 17.62 -21.82
CA GLU A 15 -17.31 16.16 -21.68
C GLU A 15 -16.56 15.47 -22.84
N LYS A 16 -16.75 15.96 -24.08
CA LYS A 16 -16.04 15.45 -25.26
C LYS A 16 -14.52 15.59 -25.15
N GLN A 17 -14.03 16.71 -24.61
CA GLN A 17 -12.59 16.92 -24.40
C GLN A 17 -12.04 15.98 -23.33
N VAL A 18 -12.80 15.75 -22.25
CA VAL A 18 -12.36 14.87 -21.17
C VAL A 18 -12.34 13.41 -21.61
N VAL A 19 -13.34 12.96 -22.38
CA VAL A 19 -13.37 11.61 -22.96
C VAL A 19 -12.18 11.42 -23.91
N ARG A 20 -11.87 12.41 -24.76
CA ARG A 20 -10.72 12.34 -25.67
C ARG A 20 -9.39 12.26 -24.90
N ALA A 21 -9.19 13.12 -23.90
CA ALA A 21 -8.01 13.09 -23.05
C ALA A 21 -7.87 11.77 -22.30
N GLY A 22 -8.96 11.24 -21.74
CA GLY A 22 -8.98 9.94 -21.08
C GLY A 22 -8.63 8.78 -22.02
N LYS A 23 -9.13 8.80 -23.26
CA LYS A 23 -8.81 7.78 -24.26
C LYS A 23 -7.33 7.85 -24.68
N THR A 24 -6.79 9.04 -24.91
CA THR A 24 -5.37 9.22 -25.23
C THR A 24 -4.47 8.76 -24.07
N PHE A 25 -4.80 9.12 -22.84
CA PHE A 25 -4.10 8.65 -21.65
C PHE A 25 -4.18 7.12 -21.53
N GLY A 26 -5.34 6.52 -21.78
CA GLY A 26 -5.51 5.06 -21.75
C GLY A 26 -4.67 4.34 -22.80
N ILE A 27 -4.59 4.85 -24.03
CA ILE A 27 -3.73 4.30 -25.08
C ILE A 27 -2.25 4.38 -24.68
N PHE A 28 -1.82 5.54 -24.16
CA PHE A 28 -0.46 5.72 -23.67
C PHE A 28 -0.14 4.73 -22.53
N LEU A 29 -1.04 4.60 -21.55
CA LEU A 29 -0.88 3.68 -20.43
C LEU A 29 -0.82 2.21 -20.90
N ALA A 30 -1.60 1.84 -21.91
CA ALA A 30 -1.58 0.50 -22.49
C ALA A 30 -0.22 0.18 -23.14
N ILE A 31 0.29 1.10 -23.98
CA ILE A 31 1.61 0.94 -24.62
C ILE A 31 2.72 0.89 -23.57
N PHE A 32 2.66 1.77 -22.56
CA PHE A 32 3.62 1.78 -21.46
C PHE A 32 3.58 0.47 -20.65
N SER A 33 2.39 -0.05 -20.36
CA SER A 33 2.22 -1.34 -19.67
C SER A 33 2.77 -2.51 -20.49
N MET A 34 2.56 -2.51 -21.81
CA MET A 34 3.14 -3.51 -22.72
C MET A 34 4.67 -3.45 -22.73
N ALA A 35 5.27 -2.26 -22.64
CA ALA A 35 6.71 -2.08 -22.55
C ALA A 35 7.28 -2.53 -21.20
N LEU A 36 6.54 -2.38 -20.10
CA LEU A 36 6.93 -2.85 -18.77
C LEU A 36 6.72 -4.35 -18.57
N ALA A 37 5.80 -4.99 -19.28
CA ALA A 37 5.46 -6.39 -19.09
C ALA A 37 6.67 -7.36 -19.20
N PRO A 38 7.62 -7.20 -20.16
CA PRO A 38 8.82 -8.03 -20.22
C PRO A 38 9.73 -7.88 -18.99
N LEU A 39 9.77 -6.70 -18.34
CA LEU A 39 10.58 -6.47 -17.15
C LEU A 39 10.06 -7.22 -15.92
N LEU A 40 8.80 -7.69 -15.98
CA LEU A 40 8.19 -8.51 -14.93
C LEU A 40 8.43 -10.00 -15.13
N TYR A 41 9.10 -10.43 -16.21
CA TYR A 41 9.43 -11.83 -16.40
C TYR A 41 10.52 -12.26 -15.41
N GLY A 42 10.26 -13.32 -14.64
CA GLY A 42 11.21 -13.87 -13.67
C GLY A 42 11.24 -13.18 -12.30
N VAL A 43 10.24 -12.33 -11.97
CA VAL A 43 10.12 -11.81 -10.59
C VAL A 43 9.97 -12.93 -9.58
N GLU A 44 10.78 -12.88 -8.54
CA GLU A 44 10.85 -13.89 -7.48
C GLU A 44 9.51 -13.99 -6.73
N GLY A 45 8.95 -15.21 -6.60
CA GLY A 45 7.63 -15.41 -6.00
C GLY A 45 6.44 -15.04 -6.91
N GLY A 46 6.69 -14.66 -8.16
CA GLY A 46 5.66 -14.39 -9.16
C GLY A 46 5.08 -12.98 -9.10
N ILE A 47 4.39 -12.59 -10.19
CA ILE A 47 3.87 -11.24 -10.39
C ILE A 47 2.90 -10.82 -9.27
N PHE A 48 2.14 -11.76 -8.72
CA PHE A 48 1.22 -11.46 -7.62
C PHE A 48 1.94 -10.97 -6.36
N ASN A 49 3.04 -11.60 -5.96
CA ASN A 49 3.81 -11.15 -4.79
C ASN A 49 4.44 -9.79 -5.03
N TYR A 50 5.01 -9.56 -6.21
CA TYR A 50 5.52 -8.25 -6.60
C TYR A 50 4.43 -7.16 -6.56
N LEU A 51 3.23 -7.44 -7.10
CA LEU A 51 2.12 -6.49 -7.05
C LEU A 51 1.62 -6.25 -5.62
N GLN A 52 1.59 -7.26 -4.77
CA GLN A 52 1.24 -7.09 -3.35
C GLN A 52 2.29 -6.26 -2.61
N GLU A 53 3.57 -6.49 -2.89
CA GLU A 53 4.69 -5.74 -2.32
C GLU A 53 4.61 -4.25 -2.70
N LEU A 54 4.28 -3.94 -3.96
CA LEU A 54 4.05 -2.56 -4.40
C LEU A 54 2.78 -1.94 -3.81
N ASN A 55 1.65 -2.64 -3.86
CA ASN A 55 0.39 -2.15 -3.32
C ASN A 55 0.51 -1.89 -1.81
N GLY A 56 1.21 -2.75 -1.10
CA GLY A 56 1.52 -2.62 0.31
C GLY A 56 2.15 -1.29 0.68
N SER A 57 3.12 -0.83 -0.10
CA SER A 57 3.82 0.44 0.13
C SER A 57 2.89 1.65 0.15
N PHE A 58 1.81 1.65 -0.63
CA PHE A 58 0.88 2.76 -0.72
C PHE A 58 -0.37 2.55 0.15
N SER A 59 -0.88 1.33 0.20
CA SER A 59 -2.08 1.00 0.95
C SER A 59 -1.86 1.14 2.47
N VAL A 60 -0.69 0.80 2.99
CA VAL A 60 -0.41 0.85 4.43
C VAL A 60 -0.47 2.29 5.00
N PRO A 61 0.22 3.28 4.41
CA PRO A 61 0.15 4.66 4.91
C PRO A 61 -1.24 5.28 4.74
N ILE A 62 -1.92 4.97 3.62
CA ILE A 62 -3.29 5.42 3.37
C ILE A 62 -4.24 4.87 4.42
N LEU A 63 -4.15 3.56 4.71
CA LEU A 63 -4.92 2.91 5.76
C LEU A 63 -4.69 3.60 7.10
N ALA A 64 -3.44 3.86 7.47
CA ALA A 64 -3.11 4.52 8.73
C ALA A 64 -3.73 5.93 8.82
N ILE A 65 -3.66 6.71 7.74
CA ILE A 65 -4.25 8.06 7.68
C ILE A 65 -5.76 8.02 7.79
N ILE A 66 -6.43 7.12 7.07
CA ILE A 66 -7.89 6.97 7.11
C ILE A 66 -8.33 6.51 8.50
N LEU A 67 -7.68 5.48 9.04
CA LEU A 67 -7.99 4.93 10.36
C LEU A 67 -7.84 6.01 11.43
N VAL A 68 -6.69 6.70 11.45
CA VAL A 68 -6.44 7.76 12.43
C VAL A 68 -7.35 8.96 12.20
N GLY A 69 -7.64 9.34 10.96
CA GLY A 69 -8.56 10.43 10.64
C GLY A 69 -10.00 10.14 11.09
N TYR A 70 -10.43 8.88 11.01
CA TYR A 70 -11.73 8.43 11.51
C TYR A 70 -11.82 8.48 13.03
N PHE A 71 -10.79 8.01 13.74
CA PHE A 71 -10.77 7.99 15.20
C PHE A 71 -10.30 9.30 15.85
N SER A 72 -9.66 10.20 15.11
CA SER A 72 -9.08 11.44 15.62
C SER A 72 -9.28 12.62 14.68
N LYS A 73 -10.06 13.61 15.14
CA LYS A 73 -10.31 14.87 14.43
C LYS A 73 -9.09 15.80 14.36
N ARG A 74 -8.01 15.49 15.09
CA ARG A 74 -6.86 16.39 15.31
C ARG A 74 -5.70 16.17 14.35
N VAL A 75 -5.76 15.16 13.48
CA VAL A 75 -4.67 14.90 12.54
C VAL A 75 -4.65 15.95 11.44
N SER A 76 -3.50 16.61 11.29
CA SER A 76 -3.33 17.68 10.32
C SER A 76 -2.94 17.14 8.95
N GLY A 77 -3.33 17.85 7.88
CA GLY A 77 -2.95 17.47 6.51
C GLY A 77 -1.43 17.46 6.30
N LYS A 78 -0.68 18.29 7.04
CA LYS A 78 0.78 18.27 7.04
C LYS A 78 1.34 16.95 7.58
N ALA A 79 0.77 16.43 8.67
CA ALA A 79 1.16 15.14 9.23
C ALA A 79 0.92 14.00 8.24
N ALA A 80 -0.24 13.99 7.57
CA ALA A 80 -0.56 13.00 6.55
C ALA A 80 0.44 13.01 5.37
N ASN A 81 0.77 14.20 4.84
CA ASN A 81 1.74 14.32 3.74
C ASN A 81 3.14 13.84 4.15
N ILE A 82 3.62 14.24 5.33
CA ILE A 82 4.92 13.82 5.85
C ILE A 82 4.95 12.30 6.06
N ALA A 83 3.86 11.72 6.60
CA ALA A 83 3.78 10.30 6.86
C ALA A 83 3.81 9.45 5.57
N ILE A 84 3.14 9.89 4.50
CA ILE A 84 3.19 9.22 3.18
C ILE A 84 4.61 9.25 2.63
N VAL A 85 5.24 10.42 2.60
CA VAL A 85 6.61 10.57 2.08
C VAL A 85 7.58 9.72 2.90
N PHE A 86 7.49 9.79 4.22
CA PHE A 86 8.31 8.98 5.11
C PHE A 86 8.14 7.49 4.86
N ALA A 87 6.91 7.00 4.71
CA ALA A 87 6.65 5.59 4.50
C ALA A 87 7.23 5.08 3.18
N VAL A 88 7.03 5.82 2.08
CA VAL A 88 7.58 5.46 0.76
C VAL A 88 9.11 5.47 0.80
N VAL A 89 9.73 6.52 1.36
CA VAL A 89 11.19 6.60 1.47
C VAL A 89 11.74 5.47 2.34
N THR A 90 11.14 5.22 3.50
CA THR A 90 11.56 4.16 4.41
C THR A 90 11.43 2.78 3.76
N TYR A 91 10.36 2.56 3.00
CA TYR A 91 10.15 1.32 2.26
C TYR A 91 11.22 1.11 1.18
N LEU A 92 11.48 2.13 0.36
CA LEU A 92 12.51 2.07 -0.68
C LEU A 92 13.91 1.85 -0.10
N VAL A 93 14.25 2.54 1.00
CA VAL A 93 15.52 2.31 1.72
C VAL A 93 15.58 0.88 2.25
N THR A 94 14.48 0.37 2.78
CA THR A 94 14.42 -1.00 3.28
C THR A 94 14.66 -2.03 2.17
N LEU A 95 14.08 -1.84 0.98
CA LEU A 95 14.23 -2.75 -0.16
C LEU A 95 15.59 -2.66 -0.85
N TYR A 96 16.09 -1.44 -1.09
CA TYR A 96 17.28 -1.24 -1.93
C TYR A 96 18.58 -1.07 -1.14
N VAL A 97 18.50 -0.82 0.17
CA VAL A 97 19.68 -0.63 1.03
C VAL A 97 19.72 -1.71 2.11
N VAL A 98 18.68 -1.86 2.92
CA VAL A 98 18.72 -2.75 4.09
C VAL A 98 18.69 -4.22 3.69
N LYS A 99 17.77 -4.61 2.81
CA LYS A 99 17.63 -6.00 2.32
C LYS A 99 18.93 -6.55 1.72
N PRO A 100 19.62 -5.88 0.76
CA PRO A 100 20.86 -6.42 0.21
C PRO A 100 22.00 -6.49 1.22
N ILE A 101 22.08 -5.55 2.18
CA ILE A 101 23.09 -5.61 3.25
C ILE A 101 22.88 -6.84 4.14
N ILE A 102 21.64 -7.06 4.60
CA ILE A 102 21.32 -8.20 5.48
C ILE A 102 21.52 -9.53 4.73
N ALA A 103 21.02 -9.62 3.49
CA ALA A 103 21.18 -10.80 2.66
C ALA A 103 22.67 -11.10 2.37
N GLY A 104 23.46 -10.07 2.02
CA GLY A 104 24.89 -10.22 1.76
C GLY A 104 25.68 -10.68 2.99
N ASN A 105 25.39 -10.13 4.16
CA ASN A 105 26.02 -10.56 5.41
C ASN A 105 25.65 -12.01 5.77
N ALA A 106 24.41 -12.42 5.53
CA ALA A 106 23.96 -13.79 5.77
C ALA A 106 24.63 -14.81 4.82
N VAL A 107 24.75 -14.46 3.54
CA VAL A 107 25.48 -15.26 2.54
C VAL A 107 26.95 -15.37 2.92
N ALA A 108 27.61 -14.27 3.27
CA ALA A 108 29.02 -14.28 3.69
C ALA A 108 29.24 -15.16 4.94
N ALA A 109 28.32 -15.13 5.90
CA ALA A 109 28.38 -16.00 7.07
C ALA A 109 28.20 -17.49 6.71
N ALA A 110 27.31 -17.80 5.76
CA ALA A 110 27.08 -19.15 5.28
C ALA A 110 28.27 -19.70 4.49
N GLU A 111 28.91 -18.88 3.65
CA GLU A 111 30.14 -19.25 2.93
C GLU A 111 31.28 -19.57 3.92
N LEU A 112 31.44 -18.78 4.98
CA LEU A 112 32.41 -19.05 6.05
C LEU A 112 32.13 -20.33 6.84
N ALA A 113 30.85 -20.73 6.94
CA ALA A 113 30.43 -21.97 7.57
C ALA A 113 30.59 -23.21 6.65
N GLY A 114 31.10 -23.03 5.43
CA GLY A 114 31.32 -24.10 4.45
C GLY A 114 30.20 -24.28 3.43
N GLY A 115 29.24 -23.36 3.35
CA GLY A 115 28.21 -23.34 2.31
C GLY A 115 28.80 -23.02 0.95
N THR A 116 28.86 -24.01 0.05
CA THR A 116 29.39 -23.84 -1.32
C THR A 116 28.32 -23.95 -2.40
N ASP A 117 27.12 -24.40 -2.06
CA ASP A 117 26.03 -24.59 -3.00
C ASP A 117 25.27 -23.28 -3.28
N ALA A 118 25.09 -22.95 -4.55
CA ALA A 118 24.45 -21.70 -4.97
C ALA A 118 22.96 -21.64 -4.62
N SER A 119 22.26 -22.78 -4.59
CA SER A 119 20.85 -22.84 -4.22
C SER A 119 20.66 -22.69 -2.72
N GLU A 120 21.57 -23.25 -1.92
CA GLU A 120 21.56 -23.08 -0.46
C GLU A 120 21.84 -21.63 -0.06
N LEU A 121 22.84 -20.98 -0.66
CA LEU A 121 23.14 -19.56 -0.40
C LEU A 121 21.99 -18.63 -0.81
N ALA A 122 21.29 -18.93 -1.91
CA ALA A 122 20.10 -18.19 -2.34
C ALA A 122 18.95 -18.32 -1.33
N MET A 123 18.77 -19.50 -0.74
CA MET A 123 17.77 -19.72 0.31
C MET A 123 18.12 -18.97 1.60
N VAL A 124 19.39 -19.00 2.02
CA VAL A 124 19.89 -18.23 3.17
C VAL A 124 19.67 -16.73 2.97
N ALA A 125 19.97 -16.20 1.79
CA ALA A 125 19.74 -14.79 1.46
C ALA A 125 18.26 -14.39 1.59
N LYS A 126 17.37 -15.26 1.13
CA LYS A 126 15.92 -15.05 1.17
C LYS A 126 15.36 -15.11 2.59
N ASP A 127 15.79 -16.08 3.39
CA ASP A 127 15.29 -16.29 4.75
C ASP A 127 15.89 -15.31 5.77
N ALA A 128 17.05 -14.71 5.46
CA ALA A 128 17.70 -13.72 6.30
C ALA A 128 16.90 -12.41 6.44
N PHE A 129 16.01 -12.10 5.50
CA PHE A 129 15.25 -10.86 5.48
C PHE A 129 13.76 -11.09 5.79
N PRO A 130 13.12 -10.28 6.65
CA PRO A 130 11.70 -10.42 6.95
C PRO A 130 10.83 -10.32 5.69
N SER A 131 9.73 -11.10 5.66
CA SER A 131 8.78 -10.99 4.56
C SER A 131 8.19 -9.58 4.45
N PHE A 132 7.76 -9.20 3.24
CA PHE A 132 7.18 -7.87 2.98
C PHE A 132 6.00 -7.52 3.92
N LEU A 133 5.25 -8.53 4.39
CA LEU A 133 4.18 -8.37 5.39
C LEU A 133 4.68 -7.81 6.73
N HIS A 134 5.82 -8.28 7.23
CA HIS A 134 6.41 -7.77 8.47
C HIS A 134 6.89 -6.33 8.28
N ILE A 135 7.52 -6.03 7.14
CA ILE A 135 7.97 -4.69 6.79
C ILE A 135 6.77 -3.72 6.75
N MET A 136 5.67 -4.13 6.12
CA MET A 136 4.42 -3.37 6.11
C MET A 136 3.88 -3.11 7.51
N GLY A 137 3.86 -4.12 8.38
CA GLY A 137 3.45 -3.96 9.78
C GLY A 137 4.33 -2.96 10.55
N ILE A 138 5.64 -3.02 10.38
CA ILE A 138 6.58 -2.09 11.01
C ILE A 138 6.35 -0.66 10.49
N ILE A 139 6.23 -0.49 9.18
CA ILE A 139 5.97 0.82 8.57
C ILE A 139 4.63 1.39 9.04
N PHE A 140 3.60 0.56 9.17
CA PHE A 140 2.31 0.98 9.71
C PHE A 140 2.47 1.61 11.11
N VAL A 141 3.20 0.95 12.00
CA VAL A 141 3.44 1.47 13.37
C VAL A 141 4.27 2.76 13.33
N LEU A 142 5.31 2.83 12.50
CA LEU A 142 6.12 4.04 12.35
C LEU A 142 5.30 5.22 11.81
N VAL A 143 4.41 4.96 10.85
CA VAL A 143 3.48 5.95 10.31
C VAL A 143 2.53 6.46 11.39
N LEU A 144 1.98 5.58 12.23
CA LEU A 144 1.15 6.00 13.36
C LEU A 144 1.92 6.92 14.31
N ILE A 145 3.16 6.57 14.65
CA ILE A 145 4.01 7.39 15.51
C ILE A 145 4.21 8.78 14.89
N ILE A 146 4.49 8.86 13.59
CA ILE A 146 4.67 10.14 12.88
C ILE A 146 3.37 10.94 12.85
N LEU A 147 2.25 10.29 12.54
CA LEU A 147 0.94 10.95 12.50
C LEU A 147 0.62 11.59 13.85
N PHE A 148 0.80 10.87 14.96
CA PHE A 148 0.54 11.42 16.29
C PHE A 148 1.58 12.47 16.71
N THR A 149 2.86 12.24 16.43
CA THR A 149 3.94 13.17 16.79
C THR A 149 3.79 14.49 16.05
N VAL A 150 3.68 14.47 14.72
CA VAL A 150 3.55 15.68 13.91
C VAL A 150 2.22 16.38 14.19
N SER A 151 1.13 15.64 14.40
CA SER A 151 -0.16 16.27 14.75
C SER A 151 -0.16 16.89 16.14
N LYS A 152 0.69 16.43 17.06
CA LYS A 152 0.87 17.07 18.38
C LYS A 152 1.58 18.42 18.26
N PHE A 153 2.57 18.54 17.38
CA PHE A 153 3.31 19.78 17.16
C PHE A 153 2.62 20.74 16.17
N PHE A 154 1.89 20.20 15.21
CA PHE A 154 1.15 20.94 14.19
C PHE A 154 -0.31 20.48 14.16
N PRO A 155 -1.08 20.73 15.24
CA PRO A 155 -2.49 20.36 15.29
C PRO A 155 -3.28 21.15 14.24
N ARG A 156 -4.37 20.53 13.77
CA ARG A 156 -5.30 21.18 12.84
C ARG A 156 -6.00 22.35 13.52
N GLN A 157 -6.09 23.50 12.85
CA GLN A 157 -6.72 24.70 13.43
C GLN A 157 -8.25 24.65 13.46
N THR A 158 -8.86 23.92 12.53
CA THR A 158 -10.31 23.72 12.47
C THR A 158 -10.64 22.25 12.47
N ASP A 159 -11.67 21.86 13.21
CA ASP A 159 -12.14 20.47 13.23
C ASP A 159 -12.56 20.01 11.84
N TYR A 160 -12.41 18.72 11.56
CA TYR A 160 -12.94 18.13 10.33
C TYR A 160 -14.46 18.09 10.40
N LEU A 161 -15.10 18.95 9.60
CA LEU A 161 -16.52 18.88 9.32
C LEU A 161 -16.71 17.95 8.13
N GLU A 162 -17.22 16.76 8.41
CA GLU A 162 -17.69 15.84 7.37
C GLU A 162 -18.91 16.47 6.69
N GLU A 163 -18.73 16.99 5.47
CA GLU A 163 -19.87 17.37 4.63
C GLU A 163 -20.60 16.10 4.18
N TYR A 164 -21.69 15.76 4.87
CA TYR A 164 -22.55 14.66 4.43
C TYR A 164 -23.33 15.10 3.18
N THR A 165 -22.83 14.71 2.01
CA THR A 165 -23.41 15.08 0.71
C THR A 165 -24.80 14.50 0.47
N ARG A 166 -25.29 13.57 1.31
CA ARG A 166 -26.61 12.89 1.21
C ARG A 166 -26.90 12.24 -0.14
N GLN A 167 -25.88 12.06 -0.99
CA GLN A 167 -26.06 11.58 -2.37
C GLN A 167 -26.36 10.09 -2.46
N VAL A 168 -26.13 9.33 -1.39
CA VAL A 168 -26.36 7.88 -1.33
C VAL A 168 -26.99 7.52 0.02
N ASP A 169 -28.05 6.70 -0.01
CA ASP A 169 -28.67 6.15 1.20
C ASP A 169 -27.74 5.11 1.86
N ILE A 170 -27.34 5.38 3.10
CA ILE A 170 -26.48 4.52 3.92
C ILE A 170 -27.26 3.71 4.96
N THR A 171 -28.60 3.67 4.87
CA THR A 171 -29.40 2.84 5.78
C THR A 171 -29.02 1.37 5.63
N PRO A 172 -28.76 0.66 6.74
CA PRO A 172 -28.38 -0.74 6.68
C PRO A 172 -29.49 -1.58 6.04
N TRP A 173 -29.13 -2.41 5.06
CA TRP A 173 -30.06 -3.37 4.48
C TRP A 173 -30.58 -4.35 5.55
N LYS A 174 -31.87 -4.71 5.46
CA LYS A 174 -32.58 -5.56 6.43
C LYS A 174 -31.84 -6.85 6.81
N TYR A 175 -31.12 -7.46 5.88
CA TYR A 175 -30.41 -8.74 6.09
C TYR A 175 -28.90 -8.59 6.33
N LEU A 176 -28.41 -7.38 6.61
CA LEU A 176 -26.99 -7.12 6.89
C LEU A 176 -26.43 -8.05 7.98
N LYS A 177 -27.13 -8.13 9.12
CA LYS A 177 -26.69 -8.93 10.28
C LYS A 177 -26.69 -10.43 10.00
N PRO A 178 -27.78 -11.06 9.51
CA PRO A 178 -27.76 -12.50 9.22
C PRO A 178 -26.76 -12.86 8.13
N ALA A 179 -26.64 -12.05 7.06
CA ALA A 179 -25.62 -12.29 6.02
C ALA A 179 -24.20 -12.22 6.59
N GLY A 180 -23.91 -11.22 7.43
CA GLY A 180 -22.61 -11.09 8.10
C GLY A 180 -22.26 -12.30 8.97
N VAL A 181 -23.21 -12.80 9.78
CA VAL A 181 -23.01 -14.00 10.61
C VAL A 181 -22.74 -15.23 9.75
N VAL A 182 -23.50 -15.43 8.67
CA VAL A 182 -23.29 -16.55 7.73
C VAL A 182 -21.89 -16.49 7.12
N ILE A 183 -21.44 -15.32 6.69
CA ILE A 183 -20.08 -15.14 6.14
C ILE A 183 -19.03 -15.47 7.21
N CYS A 184 -19.16 -14.97 8.44
CA CYS A 184 -18.23 -15.27 9.52
C CYS A 184 -18.16 -16.78 9.82
N ILE A 185 -19.30 -17.45 9.92
CA ILE A 185 -19.35 -18.90 10.14
C ILE A 185 -18.68 -19.65 8.99
N ALA A 186 -18.96 -19.27 7.74
CA ALA A 186 -18.36 -19.90 6.57
C ALA A 186 -16.82 -19.77 6.58
N VAL A 187 -16.29 -18.57 6.86
CA VAL A 187 -14.85 -18.32 6.93
C VAL A 187 -14.21 -19.15 8.06
N VAL A 188 -14.78 -19.14 9.26
CA VAL A 188 -14.27 -19.92 10.39
C VAL A 188 -14.32 -21.41 10.09
N SER A 189 -15.40 -21.91 9.51
CA SER A 189 -15.56 -23.32 9.17
C SER A 189 -14.53 -23.78 8.14
N ILE A 190 -14.26 -22.98 7.11
CA ILE A 190 -13.21 -23.27 6.12
C ILE A 190 -11.85 -23.36 6.82
N TYR A 191 -11.54 -22.41 7.70
CA TYR A 191 -10.25 -22.40 8.39
C TYR A 191 -10.09 -23.62 9.31
N VAL A 192 -11.14 -24.00 10.04
CA VAL A 192 -11.13 -25.19 10.90
C VAL A 192 -11.02 -26.49 10.08
N TYR A 193 -11.62 -26.54 8.89
CA TYR A 193 -11.57 -27.74 8.03
C TYR A 193 -10.20 -27.98 7.37
N PHE A 194 -9.47 -26.91 7.03
CA PHE A 194 -8.17 -26.97 6.33
C PHE A 194 -6.95 -26.77 7.26
N SER A 195 -7.17 -26.45 8.54
CA SER A 195 -6.13 -26.43 9.57
C SER A 195 -5.86 -27.82 10.13
#